data_AF-A0AAU9MHW8-F1
#
_entry.id   AF-A0AAU9MHW8-F1
#
_cell.length_a   1.000
_cell.length_b   1.000
_cell.length_c   1.000
_cell.angle_alpha   90.00
_cell.angle_beta   90.00
_cell.angle_gamma   90.00
#
_symmetry.space_group_name_H-M   'P 1'
#
loop_
_entity.id
_entity.type
_entity.pdbx_description
1 polymer ?
#
loop_
_entity_poly.entity_id
_entity_poly.type
_entity_poly.pdbx_seq_one_letter_code
_entity_poly.pdbx_strand_id
1 'polypeptide(L)'
;MDEFSTERSKAWNMYTDSPHSPPQTGGDGEGPWKNFGTSMNAISFGFVATAVLISMFLIMAIFEHLFRPNVSFPLPQHGTTHSLPEGSRPMQKLANPQSHVQAAYASDFSVLMPGHQYPTYIAHSAPLPCSREGAQWPSHQQHNCIIHAGSHNKNVFKTLIAAEYVGVEIKMAENFQMGVSNKTPEFIKMNPIGKVPVLETPDGPIFESNAIARYVASLKPESSLLGSSLIEYGQIEQWIDFSTLELDANLRGWAMPRVGYSPYIKPAEESYISGVKRGLGALNTHLASRTFLVGDSVTLADIIMTCNLAFKFKVVLTKSFTSEFPHFERYFWTMVNQPKFSKIIGEIQQTETVPPIPSAKKPEAKPKSEPKKEEAPKPKPEPEAAPEEEEAPKPKAKNPLDLLPPSPMVLDDWKRLYSNTKTNFREVAIKGFWDMYDPEGYSLWFCNYKYNDENTVSFVTMNKVGGFLQRMDLARKYAFGKMLIIGNEPPFKVKGLWLFRGTEIPKFVMDECYDMELYEWTKVDLSDEAQKERVNQMIEDFEPFEGEALLDAKCFK
;
A
#
# COMPACT_ATOMS: atom_id res chain seq x y z
N MET A 1 -20.55 -69.43 -62.75
CA MET A 1 -20.15 -70.03 -61.47
C MET A 1 -18.64 -69.88 -61.41
N ASP A 2 -18.19 -68.67 -61.08
CA ASP A 2 -16.78 -68.28 -61.03
C ASP A 2 -16.71 -67.10 -60.07
N GLU A 3 -15.90 -67.22 -59.02
CA GLU A 3 -15.74 -66.20 -57.99
C GLU A 3 -14.31 -65.68 -57.99
N PHE A 4 -14.16 -64.37 -58.13
CA PHE A 4 -12.90 -63.65 -57.97
C PHE A 4 -13.20 -62.26 -57.42
N SER A 5 -12.53 -61.87 -56.34
CA SER A 5 -11.86 -60.56 -56.27
C SER A 5 -10.98 -60.50 -55.03
N THR A 6 -9.67 -60.65 -55.24
CA THR A 6 -8.65 -60.67 -54.20
C THR A 6 -8.07 -59.27 -53.97
N GLU A 7 -7.84 -58.95 -52.69
CA GLU A 7 -6.67 -58.19 -52.17
C GLU A 7 -6.33 -56.73 -52.59
N ARG A 8 -5.70 -56.06 -51.59
CA ARG A 8 -4.62 -55.04 -51.67
C ARG A 8 -4.89 -53.52 -51.84
N SER A 9 -5.00 -52.89 -50.66
CA SER A 9 -3.94 -52.05 -50.03
C SER A 9 -3.45 -50.70 -50.63
N LYS A 10 -3.18 -49.76 -49.69
CA LYS A 10 -2.35 -48.52 -49.77
C LYS A 10 -2.95 -47.35 -50.59
N ALA A 11 -2.53 -46.08 -50.40
CA ALA A 11 -2.05 -45.33 -49.22
C ALA A 11 -1.85 -43.84 -49.61
N TRP A 12 -2.37 -42.91 -48.79
CA TRP A 12 -1.92 -41.51 -48.62
C TRP A 12 -1.94 -40.48 -49.80
N ASN A 13 -2.58 -39.34 -49.48
CA ASN A 13 -2.19 -37.94 -49.74
C ASN A 13 -2.57 -37.13 -51.01
N MET A 14 -3.31 -36.04 -50.71
CA MET A 14 -3.09 -34.62 -51.06
C MET A 14 -3.49 -34.01 -52.43
N TYR A 15 -4.35 -32.98 -52.27
CA TYR A 15 -4.46 -31.70 -53.00
C TYR A 15 -5.36 -31.52 -54.25
N THR A 16 -6.04 -30.36 -54.19
CA THR A 16 -6.57 -29.44 -55.24
C THR A 16 -7.87 -29.73 -56.02
N ASP A 17 -8.68 -28.66 -56.00
CA ASP A 17 -9.60 -28.10 -57.01
C ASP A 17 -11.04 -28.63 -57.21
N SER A 18 -11.97 -27.66 -57.16
CA SER A 18 -13.39 -27.73 -57.53
C SER A 18 -13.55 -27.50 -59.05
N PRO A 19 -14.72 -27.78 -59.68
CA PRO A 19 -15.78 -26.74 -59.72
C PRO A 19 -17.26 -27.23 -59.87
N HIS A 20 -18.17 -26.23 -59.85
CA HIS A 20 -19.55 -26.18 -60.40
C HIS A 20 -20.80 -26.60 -59.58
N SER A 21 -21.68 -25.61 -59.40
CA SER A 21 -23.15 -25.65 -59.17
C SER A 21 -23.92 -26.15 -60.43
N PRO A 22 -25.28 -26.26 -60.51
CA PRO A 22 -26.37 -25.49 -59.85
C PRO A 22 -27.56 -26.42 -59.39
N PRO A 23 -28.86 -26.01 -59.23
CA PRO A 23 -29.50 -24.68 -59.28
C PRO A 23 -30.43 -24.32 -58.09
N GLN A 24 -30.92 -23.07 -58.12
CA GLN A 24 -32.01 -22.55 -57.28
C GLN A 24 -33.36 -22.58 -58.01
N THR A 25 -34.47 -22.61 -57.26
CA THR A 25 -35.71 -21.88 -57.56
C THR A 25 -36.31 -21.35 -56.24
N GLY A 26 -36.86 -20.13 -56.25
CA GLY A 26 -37.41 -19.45 -55.07
C GLY A 26 -38.90 -19.12 -55.19
N GLY A 27 -39.44 -18.48 -54.15
CA GLY A 27 -40.81 -17.96 -54.10
C GLY A 27 -41.06 -17.24 -52.76
N ASP A 28 -41.41 -15.95 -52.83
CA ASP A 28 -41.37 -15.02 -51.70
C ASP A 28 -42.56 -15.06 -50.74
N GLY A 29 -42.36 -14.51 -49.54
CA GLY A 29 -43.41 -14.23 -48.55
C GLY A 29 -42.91 -13.26 -47.47
N GLU A 30 -43.19 -11.97 -47.62
CA GLU A 30 -42.73 -10.92 -46.71
C GLU A 30 -43.31 -11.05 -45.29
N GLY A 31 -42.45 -10.94 -44.26
CA GLY A 31 -42.85 -10.92 -42.85
C GLY A 31 -42.97 -9.50 -42.30
N PRO A 32 -44.09 -9.12 -41.64
CA PRO A 32 -44.28 -7.75 -41.16
C PRO A 32 -43.51 -7.46 -39.86
N TRP A 33 -42.45 -6.68 -39.96
CA TRP A 33 -41.78 -6.04 -38.82
C TRP A 33 -42.51 -4.74 -38.42
N LYS A 34 -43.31 -4.76 -37.35
CA LYS A 34 -43.69 -3.54 -36.60
C LYS A 34 -43.83 -3.75 -35.09
N ASN A 35 -43.02 -2.99 -34.35
CA ASN A 35 -43.31 -2.33 -33.07
C ASN A 35 -43.37 -3.14 -31.76
N PHE A 36 -42.19 -3.35 -31.17
CA PHE A 36 -41.81 -2.80 -29.84
C PHE A 36 -40.37 -2.26 -30.00
N GLY A 37 -39.90 -1.18 -29.37
CA GLY A 37 -40.49 -0.31 -28.35
C GLY A 37 -39.41 0.58 -27.72
N THR A 38 -38.85 1.50 -28.50
CA THR A 38 -37.83 2.54 -28.18
C THR A 38 -37.56 2.88 -26.69
N SER A 39 -36.37 2.52 -26.19
CA SER A 39 -35.68 3.24 -25.10
C SER A 39 -34.17 2.92 -24.98
N MET A 40 -33.73 1.70 -25.31
CA MET A 40 -32.36 1.22 -25.01
C MET A 40 -31.27 1.50 -26.07
N ASN A 41 -31.61 2.06 -27.24
CA ASN A 41 -30.63 2.30 -28.32
C ASN A 41 -29.99 3.70 -28.32
N ALA A 42 -30.58 4.69 -27.64
CA ALA A 42 -30.02 6.05 -27.61
C ALA A 42 -28.85 6.18 -26.62
N ILE A 43 -28.98 5.55 -25.45
CA ILE A 43 -27.98 5.63 -24.37
C ILE A 43 -26.69 4.88 -24.75
N SER A 44 -26.83 3.69 -25.35
CA SER A 44 -25.70 2.88 -25.84
C SER A 44 -24.92 3.57 -26.97
N PHE A 45 -25.61 4.19 -27.93
CA PHE A 45 -24.94 4.99 -28.97
C PHE A 45 -24.22 6.23 -28.42
N GLY A 46 -24.79 6.90 -27.41
CA GLY A 46 -24.16 8.06 -26.77
C GLY A 46 -22.81 7.75 -26.12
N PHE A 47 -22.72 6.64 -25.38
CA PHE A 47 -21.47 6.19 -24.78
C PHE A 47 -20.43 5.74 -25.81
N VAL A 48 -20.84 5.06 -26.89
CA VAL A 48 -19.93 4.67 -27.98
C VAL A 48 -19.42 5.91 -28.73
N ALA A 49 -20.29 6.89 -29.04
CA ALA A 49 -19.91 8.13 -29.71
C ALA A 49 -18.93 8.97 -28.88
N THR A 50 -19.14 9.09 -27.56
CA THR A 50 -18.20 9.77 -26.66
C THR A 50 -16.87 9.04 -26.53
N ALA A 51 -16.86 7.69 -26.47
CA ALA A 51 -15.62 6.92 -26.47
C ALA A 51 -14.81 7.10 -27.78
N VAL A 52 -15.48 7.12 -28.93
CA VAL A 52 -14.83 7.38 -30.23
C VAL A 52 -14.26 8.81 -30.30
N LEU A 53 -15.01 9.81 -29.82
CA LEU A 53 -14.52 11.20 -29.77
C LEU A 53 -13.32 11.37 -28.83
N ILE A 54 -13.37 10.80 -27.63
CA ILE A 54 -12.24 10.83 -26.67
C ILE A 54 -11.00 10.14 -27.28
N SER A 55 -11.19 9.01 -27.97
CA SER A 55 -10.12 8.33 -28.70
C SER A 55 -9.52 9.20 -29.81
N MET A 56 -10.35 9.88 -30.63
CA MET A 56 -9.87 10.82 -31.65
C MET A 56 -9.09 12.00 -31.06
N PHE A 57 -9.55 12.59 -29.95
CA PHE A 57 -8.83 13.67 -29.27
C PHE A 57 -7.49 13.21 -28.69
N LEU A 58 -7.43 12.01 -28.10
CA LEU A 58 -6.16 11.42 -27.64
C LEU A 58 -5.20 11.17 -28.80
N ILE A 59 -5.69 10.64 -29.93
CA ILE A 59 -4.88 10.42 -31.13
C ILE A 59 -4.37 11.77 -31.69
N MET A 60 -5.21 12.80 -31.82
CA MET A 60 -4.76 14.14 -32.25
C MET A 60 -3.75 14.76 -31.27
N ALA A 61 -3.94 14.62 -29.96
CA ALA A 61 -2.97 15.10 -28.96
C ALA A 61 -1.61 14.38 -29.08
N ILE A 62 -1.62 13.07 -29.35
CA ILE A 62 -0.41 12.29 -29.60
C ILE A 62 0.27 12.72 -30.91
N PHE A 63 -0.48 12.95 -31.99
CA PHE A 63 0.06 13.48 -33.24
C PHE A 63 0.63 14.91 -33.08
N GLU A 64 -0.05 15.80 -32.37
CA GLU A 64 0.50 17.13 -32.06
C GLU A 64 1.76 17.06 -31.19
N HIS A 65 1.85 16.12 -30.24
CA HIS A 65 3.03 15.98 -29.39
C HIS A 65 4.22 15.34 -30.13
N LEU A 66 3.97 14.47 -31.11
CA LEU A 66 5.01 13.80 -31.91
C LEU A 66 5.48 14.60 -33.13
N PHE A 67 4.65 15.50 -33.68
CA PHE A 67 4.94 16.20 -34.94
C PHE A 67 4.97 17.73 -34.87
N ARG A 68 4.90 18.34 -33.68
CA ARG A 68 5.26 19.77 -33.53
C ARG A 68 6.77 19.95 -33.76
N PRO A 69 7.22 20.65 -34.82
CA PRO A 69 8.61 21.08 -34.89
C PRO A 69 8.87 22.08 -33.75
N ASN A 70 10.03 21.96 -33.09
CA ASN A 70 10.45 22.93 -32.07
C ASN A 70 10.55 24.33 -32.71
N VAL A 71 9.56 25.18 -32.44
CA VAL A 71 9.61 26.60 -32.78
C VAL A 71 10.71 27.23 -31.93
N SER A 72 11.84 27.51 -32.57
CA SER A 72 12.98 28.16 -31.92
C SER A 72 12.60 29.60 -31.60
N PHE A 73 12.68 30.00 -30.32
CA PHE A 73 12.49 31.39 -29.92
C PHE A 73 13.63 32.26 -30.46
N PRO A 74 13.36 33.32 -31.24
CA PRO A 74 14.40 34.27 -31.62
C PRO A 74 14.72 35.22 -30.46
N LEU A 75 16.02 35.43 -30.21
CA LEU A 75 16.52 36.48 -29.34
C LEU A 75 16.20 37.86 -29.96
N PRO A 76 15.74 38.88 -29.20
CA PRO A 76 15.45 40.19 -29.77
C PRO A 76 16.72 40.97 -30.11
N GLN A 77 16.82 41.46 -31.35
CA GLN A 77 17.73 42.55 -31.72
C GLN A 77 16.91 43.79 -32.15
N HIS A 78 17.16 44.91 -31.47
CA HIS A 78 17.13 46.26 -32.02
C HIS A 78 18.56 46.78 -31.79
N GLY A 79 19.37 47.08 -32.81
CA GLY A 79 19.26 48.27 -33.68
C GLY A 79 20.11 49.41 -33.06
N THR A 80 20.99 50.13 -33.76
CA THR A 80 21.35 50.15 -35.20
C THR A 80 22.76 50.80 -35.30
N THR A 81 23.69 50.39 -36.19
CA THR A 81 24.01 51.13 -37.45
C THR A 81 25.35 50.66 -38.09
N HIS A 82 25.55 51.07 -39.36
CA HIS A 82 26.79 51.33 -40.11
C HIS A 82 27.78 50.22 -40.56
N SER A 83 27.83 50.10 -41.90
CA SER A 83 28.98 49.90 -42.83
C SER A 83 29.78 48.59 -42.91
N LEU A 84 29.64 47.96 -44.09
CA LEU A 84 30.56 47.06 -44.82
C LEU A 84 31.75 47.83 -45.47
N PRO A 85 32.71 47.21 -46.22
CA PRO A 85 33.02 45.78 -46.47
C PRO A 85 34.55 45.41 -46.35
N GLU A 86 34.93 44.22 -46.88
CA GLU A 86 36.28 43.74 -47.28
C GLU A 86 37.22 43.20 -46.15
N GLY A 87 38.01 42.13 -46.32
CA GLY A 87 38.20 41.21 -47.45
C GLY A 87 39.23 40.07 -47.16
N SER A 88 39.42 39.16 -48.13
CA SER A 88 40.52 38.15 -48.25
C SER A 88 40.78 37.05 -47.17
N ARG A 89 40.78 35.79 -47.63
CA ARG A 89 41.50 34.61 -47.07
C ARG A 89 42.98 34.58 -47.58
N PRO A 90 43.81 33.52 -47.40
CA PRO A 90 43.99 32.48 -46.36
C PRO A 90 45.47 32.31 -45.88
N MET A 91 45.76 31.49 -44.85
CA MET A 91 46.94 30.59 -44.87
C MET A 91 46.92 29.44 -43.85
N GLN A 92 47.57 28.32 -44.17
CA GLN A 92 47.77 27.13 -43.32
C GLN A 92 49.21 27.06 -42.77
N LYS A 93 49.41 26.46 -41.58
CA LYS A 93 50.50 25.47 -41.36
C LYS A 93 50.35 24.64 -40.07
N LEU A 94 51.00 23.47 -40.08
CA LEU A 94 50.98 22.40 -39.07
C LEU A 94 51.77 22.72 -37.79
N ALA A 95 51.31 22.19 -36.64
CA ALA A 95 52.11 21.41 -35.67
C ALA A 95 51.18 20.61 -34.72
N ASN A 96 51.68 19.49 -34.15
CA ASN A 96 50.91 18.54 -33.33
C ASN A 96 51.31 18.64 -31.82
N PRO A 97 50.87 17.76 -30.90
CA PRO A 97 49.87 18.07 -29.89
C PRO A 97 50.43 18.24 -28.48
N GLN A 98 49.82 19.10 -27.67
CA GLN A 98 49.95 19.03 -26.21
C GLN A 98 48.70 19.56 -25.50
N SER A 99 48.38 18.92 -24.38
CA SER A 99 47.15 19.11 -23.61
C SER A 99 47.07 20.50 -22.96
N HIS A 100 46.10 21.31 -23.37
CA HIS A 100 45.59 22.41 -22.54
C HIS A 100 44.08 22.31 -22.42
N VAL A 101 43.60 21.99 -21.21
CA VAL A 101 42.21 22.24 -20.85
C VAL A 101 42.01 23.75 -20.85
N GLN A 102 41.16 24.22 -21.76
CA GLN A 102 40.90 25.64 -21.93
C GLN A 102 39.92 26.10 -20.85
N ALA A 103 40.45 26.63 -19.74
CA ALA A 103 39.65 27.28 -18.72
C ALA A 103 38.92 28.48 -19.37
N ALA A 104 37.58 28.44 -19.38
CA ALA A 104 36.78 29.57 -19.83
C ALA A 104 36.99 30.75 -18.87
N TYR A 105 37.27 31.93 -19.41
CA TYR A 105 37.39 33.16 -18.62
C TYR A 105 36.08 33.45 -17.88
N ALA A 106 36.15 33.52 -16.56
CA ALA A 106 35.05 34.02 -15.75
C ALA A 106 34.99 35.56 -15.89
N SER A 107 33.79 36.10 -16.13
CA SER A 107 33.56 37.54 -16.09
C SER A 107 33.24 37.97 -14.65
N ASP A 108 34.14 38.74 -14.04
CA ASP A 108 33.94 39.31 -12.71
C ASP A 108 32.76 40.31 -12.70
N PHE A 109 31.81 40.12 -11.79
CA PHE A 109 30.70 41.07 -11.57
C PHE A 109 30.95 41.89 -10.30
N SER A 110 30.94 43.22 -10.44
CA SER A 110 31.08 44.15 -9.31
C SER A 110 29.71 44.43 -8.67
N VAL A 111 29.65 44.38 -7.34
CA VAL A 111 28.40 44.44 -6.56
C VAL A 111 28.37 45.67 -5.66
N LEU A 112 27.20 46.31 -5.59
CA LEU A 112 26.91 47.45 -4.73
C LEU A 112 26.28 46.98 -3.42
N MET A 113 26.87 47.33 -2.27
CA MET A 113 26.33 47.01 -0.95
C MET A 113 25.35 48.09 -0.47
N PRO A 114 24.30 47.74 0.30
CA PRO A 114 23.36 48.71 0.85
C PRO A 114 24.06 49.81 1.67
N GLY A 115 23.83 51.08 1.30
CA GLY A 115 24.43 52.24 1.96
C GLY A 115 25.68 52.81 1.26
N HIS A 116 26.23 52.15 0.23
CA HIS A 116 27.34 52.69 -0.56
C HIS A 116 26.88 53.20 -1.95
N GLN A 117 27.52 54.27 -2.45
CA GLN A 117 27.19 54.87 -3.76
C GLN A 117 27.96 54.26 -4.95
N TYR A 118 29.04 53.52 -4.70
CA TYR A 118 29.86 52.90 -5.75
C TYR A 118 30.20 51.43 -5.41
N PRO A 119 30.29 50.52 -6.41
CA PRO A 119 30.58 49.11 -6.16
C PRO A 119 31.94 48.94 -5.49
N THR A 120 31.96 48.28 -4.34
CA THR A 120 33.17 48.13 -3.49
C THR A 120 33.66 46.69 -3.39
N TYR A 121 32.93 45.72 -3.95
CA TYR A 121 33.29 44.30 -3.94
C TYR A 121 33.17 43.67 -5.34
N ILE A 122 34.12 42.79 -5.65
CA ILE A 122 34.04 41.84 -6.76
C ILE A 122 33.40 40.56 -6.21
N ALA A 123 32.30 40.11 -6.80
CA ALA A 123 31.71 38.84 -6.46
C ALA A 123 32.44 37.72 -7.21
N HIS A 124 33.36 37.04 -6.52
CA HIS A 124 33.87 35.76 -7.01
C HIS A 124 32.72 34.76 -7.10
N SER A 125 32.65 34.01 -8.19
CA SER A 125 31.71 32.91 -8.33
C SER A 125 31.90 31.92 -7.19
N ALA A 126 30.78 31.48 -6.59
CA ALA A 126 30.83 30.39 -5.63
C ALA A 126 31.54 29.19 -6.30
N PRO A 127 32.45 28.49 -5.57
CA PRO A 127 33.14 27.35 -6.15
C PRO A 127 32.12 26.35 -6.68
N LEU A 128 32.39 25.79 -7.87
CA LEU A 128 31.60 24.71 -8.44
C LEU A 128 31.39 23.63 -7.36
N PRO A 129 30.20 22.99 -7.29
CA PRO A 129 29.95 21.97 -6.28
C PRO A 129 31.04 20.92 -6.39
N CYS A 130 31.86 20.80 -5.35
CA CYS A 130 33.04 19.95 -5.36
C CYS A 130 32.62 18.56 -5.81
N SER A 131 33.29 18.00 -6.82
CA SER A 131 33.30 16.54 -7.00
C SER A 131 33.64 15.96 -5.64
N ARG A 132 32.75 15.12 -5.10
CA ARG A 132 32.82 14.57 -3.75
C ARG A 132 34.23 14.01 -3.53
N GLU A 133 35.10 14.79 -2.89
CA GLU A 133 36.40 14.31 -2.46
C GLU A 133 36.09 13.10 -1.59
N GLY A 134 36.49 11.92 -2.09
CA GLY A 134 36.26 10.69 -1.36
C GLY A 134 36.93 10.88 -0.01
N ALA A 135 36.15 10.89 1.07
CA ALA A 135 36.69 10.88 2.41
C ALA A 135 37.72 9.75 2.45
N GLN A 136 38.99 10.14 2.55
CA GLN A 136 40.10 9.19 2.43
C GLN A 136 40.22 8.50 3.78
N TRP A 137 39.28 7.58 4.02
CA TRP A 137 39.23 6.76 5.21
C TRP A 137 40.58 6.06 5.38
N PRO A 138 41.17 6.06 6.58
CA PRO A 138 42.52 5.58 6.79
C PRO A 138 42.67 4.13 6.30
N SER A 139 43.66 3.91 5.45
CA SER A 139 43.82 2.65 4.72
C SER A 139 44.11 1.47 5.64
N HIS A 140 43.39 0.36 5.43
CA HIS A 140 43.77 -0.99 5.86
C HIS A 140 43.99 -1.24 7.36
N GLN A 141 43.30 -0.52 8.25
CA GLN A 141 43.00 -1.13 9.56
C GLN A 141 41.77 -2.02 9.41
N GLN A 142 41.85 -3.26 9.90
CA GLN A 142 40.68 -4.15 9.99
C GLN A 142 39.61 -3.42 10.80
N HIS A 143 38.56 -2.93 10.12
CA HIS A 143 37.44 -2.32 10.81
C HIS A 143 36.85 -3.37 11.74
N ASN A 144 37.02 -3.18 13.06
CA ASN A 144 36.50 -4.11 14.07
C ASN A 144 34.99 -3.87 14.23
N CYS A 145 34.28 -4.12 13.14
CA CYS A 145 32.85 -3.93 12.97
C CYS A 145 32.11 -5.07 13.66
N ILE A 146 31.40 -4.74 14.74
CA ILE A 146 30.62 -5.70 15.53
C ILE A 146 29.14 -5.46 15.27
N ILE A 147 28.43 -6.46 14.72
CA ILE A 147 26.99 -6.38 14.51
C ILE A 147 26.22 -7.04 15.65
N HIS A 148 25.42 -6.23 16.35
CA HIS A 148 24.62 -6.63 17.49
C HIS A 148 23.22 -7.05 17.03
N ALA A 149 22.99 -8.35 16.94
CA ALA A 149 21.71 -8.96 16.58
C ALA A 149 21.66 -10.46 16.86
N GLY A 150 20.46 -11.05 16.87
CA GLY A 150 20.29 -12.51 16.81
C GLY A 150 20.68 -13.09 15.45
N SER A 151 21.24 -14.29 15.44
CA SER A 151 21.86 -14.94 14.27
C SER A 151 20.94 -15.21 13.08
N HIS A 152 19.63 -15.37 13.30
CA HIS A 152 18.66 -15.76 12.26
C HIS A 152 17.79 -14.57 11.76
N ASN A 153 18.33 -13.35 11.76
CA ASN A 153 17.59 -12.15 11.41
C ASN A 153 17.81 -11.73 9.94
N LYS A 154 16.74 -11.68 9.13
CA LYS A 154 16.77 -11.25 7.71
C LYS A 154 17.45 -9.89 7.50
N ASN A 155 17.36 -9.00 8.49
CA ASN A 155 17.93 -7.66 8.42
C ASN A 155 19.46 -7.66 8.63
N VAL A 156 20.01 -8.68 9.29
CA VAL A 156 21.46 -8.91 9.43
C VAL A 156 22.05 -9.45 8.13
N PHE A 157 21.33 -10.37 7.47
CA PHE A 157 21.79 -10.99 6.20
C PHE A 157 22.11 -9.94 5.13
N LYS A 158 21.35 -8.84 5.06
CA LYS A 158 21.64 -7.68 4.19
C LYS A 158 23.09 -7.19 4.35
N THR A 159 23.52 -7.07 5.60
CA THR A 159 24.84 -6.54 5.98
C THR A 159 25.93 -7.57 5.74
N LEU A 160 25.71 -8.82 6.15
CA LEU A 160 26.69 -9.89 5.98
C LEU A 160 26.94 -10.21 4.50
N ILE A 161 25.89 -10.25 3.67
CA ILE A 161 26.03 -10.48 2.23
C ILE A 161 26.74 -9.29 1.57
N ALA A 162 26.40 -8.04 1.92
CA ALA A 162 27.15 -6.87 1.44
C ALA A 162 28.64 -6.98 1.80
N ALA A 163 28.98 -7.38 3.03
CA ALA A 163 30.35 -7.65 3.46
C ALA A 163 31.06 -8.73 2.61
N GLU A 164 30.40 -9.85 2.29
CA GLU A 164 30.94 -10.87 1.37
C GLU A 164 31.15 -10.35 -0.06
N TYR A 165 30.35 -9.39 -0.53
CA TYR A 165 30.55 -8.74 -1.83
C TYR A 165 31.74 -7.76 -1.82
N VAL A 166 31.89 -6.99 -0.74
CA VAL A 166 32.95 -5.98 -0.54
C VAL A 166 34.31 -6.61 -0.18
N GLY A 167 34.29 -7.74 0.53
CA GLY A 167 35.46 -8.38 1.12
C GLY A 167 35.85 -7.80 2.49
N VAL A 168 34.87 -7.45 3.31
CA VAL A 168 35.05 -6.94 4.69
C VAL A 168 34.58 -7.98 5.70
N GLU A 169 35.33 -8.20 6.78
CA GLU A 169 34.91 -9.05 7.90
C GLU A 169 33.98 -8.25 8.83
N ILE A 170 32.84 -8.86 9.22
CA ILE A 170 31.93 -8.31 10.23
C ILE A 170 31.69 -9.39 11.27
N LYS A 171 32.00 -9.08 12.52
CA LYS A 171 31.86 -10.02 13.64
C LYS A 171 30.47 -9.90 14.24
N MET A 172 29.83 -11.02 14.53
CA MET A 172 28.59 -11.02 15.33
C MET A 172 28.94 -10.73 16.79
N ALA A 173 28.13 -9.93 17.49
CA ALA A 173 28.29 -9.71 18.92
C ALA A 173 28.11 -11.03 19.70
N GLU A 174 29.08 -11.36 20.55
CA GLU A 174 29.03 -12.56 21.39
C GLU A 174 27.88 -12.48 22.41
N ASN A 175 27.24 -13.63 22.67
CA ASN A 175 26.20 -13.79 23.70
C ASN A 175 25.00 -12.83 23.59
N PHE A 176 24.74 -12.24 22.41
CA PHE A 176 23.60 -11.34 22.20
C PHE A 176 22.26 -12.06 22.41
N GLN A 177 21.42 -11.56 23.34
CA GLN A 177 20.10 -12.12 23.64
C GLN A 177 18.99 -11.10 23.33
N MET A 178 18.17 -11.42 22.33
CA MET A 178 17.02 -10.59 21.95
C MET A 178 15.98 -10.55 23.09
N GLY A 179 15.56 -9.34 23.47
CA GLY A 179 14.69 -9.06 24.62
C GLY A 179 15.44 -8.70 25.90
N VAL A 180 16.76 -8.94 25.97
CA VAL A 180 17.64 -8.65 27.12
C VAL A 180 18.73 -7.65 26.71
N SER A 181 19.66 -8.05 25.84
CA SER A 181 20.80 -7.23 25.41
C SER A 181 20.37 -5.93 24.73
N ASN A 182 19.29 -5.96 23.93
CA ASN A 182 18.77 -4.77 23.25
C ASN A 182 17.99 -3.80 24.16
N LYS A 183 17.87 -4.08 25.46
CA LYS A 183 17.21 -3.23 26.45
C LYS A 183 18.18 -2.66 27.49
N THR A 184 19.46 -3.02 27.46
CA THR A 184 20.43 -2.48 28.42
C THR A 184 20.74 -1.01 28.08
N PRO A 185 21.10 -0.17 29.07
CA PRO A 185 21.41 1.25 28.82
C PRO A 185 22.49 1.46 27.77
N GLU A 186 23.47 0.55 27.69
CA GLU A 186 24.58 0.58 26.73
C GLU A 186 24.08 0.38 25.30
N PHE A 187 23.15 -0.55 25.08
CA PHE A 187 22.54 -0.76 23.77
C PHE A 187 21.59 0.37 23.39
N ILE A 188 20.78 0.87 24.34
CA ILE A 188 19.88 2.00 24.10
C ILE A 188 20.66 3.29 23.76
N LYS A 189 21.87 3.45 24.28
CA LYS A 189 22.79 4.53 23.88
C LYS A 189 23.23 4.42 22.41
N MET A 190 23.32 3.20 21.86
CA MET A 190 23.66 2.97 20.44
C MET A 190 22.44 3.05 19.51
N ASN A 191 21.27 2.61 19.97
CA ASN A 191 20.00 2.77 19.25
C ASN A 191 18.88 3.10 20.25
N PRO A 192 18.35 4.35 20.25
CA PRO A 192 17.34 4.78 21.22
C PRO A 192 16.00 4.01 21.10
N ILE A 193 15.76 3.33 19.99
CA ILE A 193 14.56 2.51 19.75
C ILE A 193 14.74 1.07 20.28
N GLY A 194 15.96 0.66 20.66
CA GLY A 194 16.25 -0.70 21.13
C GLY A 194 16.02 -1.80 20.09
N LYS A 195 16.08 -1.46 18.80
CA LYS A 195 15.91 -2.40 17.68
C LYS A 195 17.25 -2.96 17.19
N VAL A 196 17.19 -4.11 16.52
CA VAL A 196 18.32 -4.77 15.85
C VAL A 196 18.10 -4.85 14.34
N PRO A 197 19.17 -4.84 13.51
CA PRO A 197 20.59 -4.77 13.89
C PRO A 197 21.07 -3.37 14.28
N VAL A 198 22.20 -3.35 15.00
CA VAL A 198 23.08 -2.18 15.20
C VAL A 198 24.50 -2.62 14.83
N LEU A 199 25.21 -1.82 14.05
CA LEU A 199 26.63 -2.00 13.75
C LEU A 199 27.45 -1.04 14.61
N GLU A 200 28.32 -1.58 15.46
CA GLU A 200 29.34 -0.83 16.17
C GLU A 200 30.56 -0.69 15.26
N THR A 201 31.00 0.56 15.01
CA THR A 201 32.21 0.88 14.26
C THR A 201 33.17 1.69 15.14
N PRO A 202 34.47 1.81 14.78
CA PRO A 202 35.42 2.63 15.54
C PRO A 202 35.00 4.09 15.73
N ASP A 203 34.25 4.64 14.77
CA ASP A 203 33.80 6.05 14.76
C ASP A 203 32.43 6.23 15.45
N GLY A 204 31.71 5.14 15.72
CA GLY A 204 30.42 5.15 16.43
C GLY A 204 29.42 4.09 15.96
N PRO A 205 28.25 3.99 16.61
CA PRO A 205 27.21 3.04 16.24
C PRO A 205 26.36 3.54 15.07
N ILE A 206 25.96 2.62 14.19
CA ILE A 206 25.02 2.82 13.09
C ILE A 206 23.85 1.87 13.27
N PHE A 207 22.62 2.39 13.22
CA PHE A 207 21.38 1.60 13.28
C PHE A 207 20.57 1.72 11.97
N GLU A 208 19.48 0.96 11.87
CA GLU A 208 18.72 0.65 10.64
C GLU A 208 19.48 -0.20 9.60
N SER A 209 18.90 -1.35 9.23
CA SER A 209 19.61 -2.36 8.43
C SER A 209 20.01 -1.89 7.04
N ASN A 210 19.21 -1.03 6.42
CA ASN A 210 19.51 -0.51 5.09
C ASN A 210 20.62 0.55 5.17
N ALA A 211 20.72 1.32 6.26
CA ALA A 211 21.80 2.28 6.47
C ALA A 211 23.13 1.57 6.77
N ILE A 212 23.10 0.55 7.65
CA ILE A 212 24.25 -0.32 7.92
C ILE A 212 24.77 -0.98 6.64
N ALA A 213 23.89 -1.52 5.79
CA ALA A 213 24.29 -2.18 4.55
C ALA A 213 24.90 -1.18 3.53
N ARG A 214 24.38 0.05 3.45
CA ARG A 214 25.00 1.15 2.66
C ARG A 214 26.38 1.54 3.19
N TYR A 215 26.55 1.64 4.52
CA TYR A 215 27.84 1.93 5.13
C TYR A 215 28.87 0.84 4.76
N VAL A 216 28.52 -0.43 4.93
CA VAL A 216 29.41 -1.57 4.58
C VAL A 216 29.74 -1.59 3.08
N ALA A 217 28.78 -1.30 2.21
CA ALA A 217 29.04 -1.13 0.77
C ALA A 217 29.97 0.06 0.46
N SER A 218 29.96 1.10 1.30
CA SER A 218 30.81 2.30 1.16
C SER A 218 32.23 2.13 1.72
N LEU A 219 32.51 1.09 2.52
CA LEU A 219 33.84 0.84 3.09
C LEU A 219 34.92 0.54 2.03
N LYS A 220 34.51 0.22 0.80
CA LYS A 220 35.40 0.00 -0.34
C LYS A 220 34.86 0.73 -1.57
N PRO A 221 35.38 1.93 -1.90
CA PRO A 221 34.88 2.75 -3.01
C PRO A 221 34.90 2.06 -4.38
N GLU A 222 35.74 1.03 -4.57
CA GLU A 222 35.80 0.22 -5.79
C GLU A 222 34.65 -0.81 -5.90
N SER A 223 33.75 -0.88 -4.92
CA SER A 223 32.61 -1.81 -4.92
C SER A 223 31.51 -1.35 -5.87
N SER A 224 31.09 -2.22 -6.80
CA SER A 224 29.95 -1.97 -7.70
C SER A 224 28.59 -1.95 -7.00
N LEU A 225 28.51 -2.27 -5.70
CA LEU A 225 27.24 -2.40 -4.97
C LEU A 225 26.40 -1.11 -4.93
N LEU A 226 27.06 0.06 -5.04
CA LEU A 226 26.41 1.38 -5.03
C LEU A 226 26.26 1.99 -6.42
N GLY A 227 26.55 1.22 -7.48
CA GLY A 227 26.54 1.70 -8.87
C GLY A 227 27.79 2.49 -9.23
N SER A 228 27.97 2.71 -10.53
CA SER A 228 29.09 3.43 -11.14
C SER A 228 28.80 4.91 -11.44
N SER A 229 27.54 5.33 -11.31
CA SER A 229 27.06 6.66 -11.66
C SER A 229 25.95 7.15 -10.72
N LEU A 230 25.71 8.47 -10.69
CA LEU A 230 24.64 9.06 -9.86
C LEU A 230 23.24 8.54 -10.22
N ILE A 231 23.00 8.21 -11.50
CA ILE A 231 21.72 7.64 -11.93
C ILE A 231 21.54 6.19 -11.46
N GLU A 232 22.60 5.37 -11.51
CA GLU A 232 22.57 4.01 -10.95
C GLU A 232 22.40 4.03 -9.43
N TYR A 233 23.12 4.91 -8.72
CA TYR A 233 22.93 5.10 -7.28
C TYR A 233 21.48 5.50 -6.95
N GLY A 234 20.90 6.47 -7.67
CA GLY A 234 19.50 6.85 -7.51
C GLY A 234 18.52 5.71 -7.77
N GLN A 235 18.78 4.87 -8.77
CA GLN A 235 17.97 3.67 -9.05
C GLN A 235 18.14 2.59 -7.97
N ILE A 236 19.33 2.43 -7.39
CA ILE A 236 19.58 1.50 -6.27
C ILE A 236 18.78 1.94 -5.05
N GLU A 237 18.84 3.22 -4.70
CA GLU A 237 18.05 3.81 -3.61
C GLU A 237 16.54 3.64 -3.85
N GLN A 238 16.05 3.93 -5.07
CA GLN A 238 14.66 3.70 -5.46
C GLN A 238 14.20 2.26 -5.21
N TRP A 239 15.02 1.26 -5.56
CA TRP A 239 14.68 -0.16 -5.36
C TRP A 239 14.80 -0.63 -3.91
N ILE A 240 15.70 -0.03 -3.11
CA ILE A 240 15.81 -0.28 -1.66
C ILE A 240 14.54 0.22 -0.94
N ASP A 241 14.07 1.41 -1.28
CA ASP A 241 12.86 1.99 -0.70
C ASP A 241 11.60 1.27 -1.18
N PHE A 242 11.49 0.97 -2.48
CA PHE A 242 10.42 0.13 -3.03
C PHE A 242 10.36 -1.25 -2.33
N SER A 243 11.50 -1.92 -2.15
CA SER A 243 11.58 -3.20 -1.44
C SER A 243 11.07 -3.10 0.00
N THR A 244 11.34 -1.97 0.67
CA THR A 244 10.99 -1.76 2.08
C THR A 244 9.52 -1.37 2.25
N LEU A 245 9.02 -0.45 1.41
CA LEU A 245 7.70 0.18 1.55
C LEU A 245 6.59 -0.60 0.82
N GLU A 246 6.81 -1.02 -0.43
CA GLU A 246 5.77 -1.71 -1.23
C GLU A 246 5.75 -3.23 -0.99
N LEU A 247 6.92 -3.84 -0.73
CA LEU A 247 7.01 -5.30 -0.54
C LEU A 247 7.14 -5.73 0.93
N ASP A 248 8.21 -5.37 1.64
CA ASP A 248 8.47 -5.91 2.98
C ASP A 248 7.40 -5.53 4.01
N ALA A 249 6.85 -4.31 3.94
CA ALA A 249 5.74 -3.89 4.80
C ALA A 249 4.48 -4.75 4.59
N ASN A 250 4.05 -4.95 3.34
CA ASN A 250 2.88 -5.79 3.01
C ASN A 250 3.14 -7.28 3.31
N LEU A 251 4.32 -7.81 2.94
CA LEU A 251 4.73 -9.18 3.26
C LEU A 251 4.88 -9.42 4.77
N ARG A 252 5.16 -8.39 5.57
CA ARG A 252 5.12 -8.45 7.04
C ARG A 252 3.68 -8.47 7.53
N GLY A 253 2.81 -7.59 7.02
CA GLY A 253 1.38 -7.56 7.35
C GLY A 253 0.68 -8.90 7.08
N TRP A 254 1.01 -9.55 5.96
CA TRP A 254 0.49 -10.88 5.60
C TRP A 254 1.11 -12.01 6.45
N ALA A 255 2.44 -12.08 6.55
CA ALA A 255 3.08 -13.24 7.17
C ALA A 255 3.01 -13.25 8.71
N MET A 256 3.08 -12.10 9.39
CA MET A 256 3.19 -12.07 10.86
C MET A 256 1.96 -12.65 11.59
N PRO A 257 0.71 -12.41 11.13
CA PRO A 257 -0.45 -13.10 11.68
C PRO A 257 -0.43 -14.62 11.42
N ARG A 258 0.00 -15.03 10.21
CA ARG A 258 0.09 -16.45 9.82
C ARG A 258 1.09 -17.25 10.66
N VAL A 259 2.13 -16.60 11.20
CA VAL A 259 3.08 -17.21 12.15
C VAL A 259 2.80 -16.86 13.62
N GLY A 260 1.64 -16.28 13.94
CA GLY A 260 1.18 -16.08 15.32
C GLY A 260 1.83 -14.91 16.08
N TYR A 261 2.55 -14.02 15.39
CA TYR A 261 3.18 -12.84 16.00
C TYR A 261 2.30 -11.58 15.95
N SER A 262 1.09 -11.66 15.39
CA SER A 262 0.13 -10.55 15.31
C SER A 262 -1.30 -11.10 15.20
N PRO A 263 -2.34 -10.35 15.59
CA PRO A 263 -3.72 -10.77 15.38
C PRO A 263 -4.03 -10.99 13.89
N TYR A 264 -4.81 -12.01 13.58
CA TYR A 264 -5.30 -12.26 12.22
C TYR A 264 -6.56 -11.43 11.95
N ILE A 265 -6.54 -10.64 10.88
CA ILE A 265 -7.67 -9.83 10.43
C ILE A 265 -7.82 -10.05 8.92
N LYS A 266 -8.89 -10.74 8.51
CA LYS A 266 -9.06 -11.19 7.12
C LYS A 266 -9.05 -10.04 6.07
N PRO A 267 -9.81 -8.94 6.24
CA PRO A 267 -9.77 -7.82 5.28
C PRO A 267 -8.37 -7.16 5.18
N ALA A 268 -7.63 -7.13 6.29
CA ALA A 268 -6.26 -6.60 6.28
C ALA A 268 -5.30 -7.54 5.52
N GLU A 269 -5.42 -8.85 5.71
CA GLU A 269 -4.65 -9.83 4.93
C GLU A 269 -4.95 -9.72 3.43
N GLU A 270 -6.22 -9.65 3.02
CA GLU A 270 -6.62 -9.49 1.62
C GLU A 270 -6.04 -8.20 1.02
N SER A 271 -6.02 -7.10 1.79
CA SER A 271 -5.37 -5.84 1.41
C SER A 271 -3.86 -5.99 1.24
N TYR A 272 -3.17 -6.62 2.20
CA TYR A 272 -1.73 -6.88 2.11
C TYR A 272 -1.37 -7.78 0.92
N ILE A 273 -2.15 -8.84 0.67
CA ILE A 273 -1.97 -9.72 -0.51
C ILE A 273 -2.13 -8.92 -1.81
N SER A 274 -3.13 -8.04 -1.90
CA SER A 274 -3.31 -7.15 -3.06
C SER A 274 -2.10 -6.22 -3.26
N GLY A 275 -1.60 -5.61 -2.18
CA GLY A 275 -0.39 -4.79 -2.19
C GLY A 275 0.85 -5.56 -2.66
N VAL A 276 1.06 -6.79 -2.17
CA VAL A 276 2.13 -7.68 -2.63
C VAL A 276 1.98 -8.01 -4.11
N LYS A 277 0.78 -8.39 -4.58
CA LYS A 277 0.56 -8.68 -6.02
C LYS A 277 0.85 -7.48 -6.91
N ARG A 278 0.48 -6.26 -6.49
CA ARG A 278 0.81 -5.01 -7.19
C ARG A 278 2.33 -4.80 -7.27
N GLY A 279 3.03 -4.92 -6.14
CA GLY A 279 4.49 -4.77 -6.06
C GLY A 279 5.24 -5.82 -6.89
N LEU A 280 4.83 -7.09 -6.82
CA LEU A 280 5.40 -8.18 -7.62
C LEU A 280 5.08 -8.03 -9.11
N GLY A 281 3.92 -7.49 -9.48
CA GLY A 281 3.58 -7.15 -10.86
C GLY A 281 4.55 -6.13 -11.46
N ALA A 282 4.76 -5.00 -10.78
CA ALA A 282 5.72 -3.98 -11.21
C ALA A 282 7.16 -4.54 -11.30
N LEU A 283 7.58 -5.32 -10.31
CA LEU A 283 8.89 -5.96 -10.27
C LEU A 283 9.06 -6.98 -11.42
N ASN A 284 8.04 -7.79 -11.70
CA ASN A 284 8.02 -8.76 -12.79
C ASN A 284 8.13 -8.08 -14.16
N THR A 285 7.43 -6.96 -14.38
CA THR A 285 7.55 -6.16 -15.60
C THR A 285 8.96 -5.57 -15.76
N HIS A 286 9.55 -5.01 -14.70
CA HIS A 286 10.91 -4.45 -14.74
C HIS A 286 11.98 -5.50 -15.07
N LEU A 287 11.81 -6.71 -14.53
CA LEU A 287 12.71 -7.87 -14.68
C LEU A 287 12.50 -8.66 -15.97
N ALA A 288 11.50 -8.33 -16.79
CA ALA A 288 11.25 -9.03 -18.06
C ALA A 288 12.47 -8.99 -19.00
N SER A 289 13.17 -7.86 -19.06
CA SER A 289 14.37 -7.65 -19.89
C SER A 289 15.67 -7.44 -19.10
N ARG A 290 15.69 -7.76 -17.79
CA ARG A 290 16.84 -7.53 -16.90
C ARG A 290 17.17 -8.74 -16.04
N THR A 291 18.47 -8.96 -15.82
CA THR A 291 18.98 -10.00 -14.92
C THR A 291 18.89 -9.56 -13.45
N PHE A 292 19.25 -8.30 -13.17
CA PHE A 292 19.26 -7.67 -11.84
C PHE A 292 18.41 -6.40 -11.81
N LEU A 293 18.26 -5.77 -10.64
CA LEU A 293 17.44 -4.57 -10.49
C LEU A 293 18.03 -3.33 -11.17
N VAL A 294 19.36 -3.16 -11.11
CA VAL A 294 20.08 -2.00 -11.65
C VAL A 294 21.37 -2.47 -12.34
N GLY A 295 21.56 -2.05 -13.60
CA GLY A 295 22.68 -2.48 -14.43
C GLY A 295 22.71 -4.00 -14.67
N ASP A 296 23.89 -4.50 -15.03
CA ASP A 296 24.13 -5.90 -15.41
C ASP A 296 24.86 -6.72 -14.32
N SER A 297 24.93 -6.20 -13.08
CA SER A 297 25.59 -6.89 -11.95
C SER A 297 24.79 -6.77 -10.66
N VAL A 298 25.12 -7.60 -9.65
CA VAL A 298 24.46 -7.54 -8.34
C VAL A 298 24.79 -6.23 -7.64
N THR A 299 23.75 -5.50 -7.24
CA THR A 299 23.84 -4.25 -6.48
C THR A 299 23.30 -4.42 -5.05
N LEU A 300 23.44 -3.37 -4.23
CA LEU A 300 22.87 -3.35 -2.88
C LEU A 300 21.34 -3.47 -2.88
N ALA A 301 20.67 -2.97 -3.94
CA ALA A 301 19.23 -3.14 -4.13
C ALA A 301 18.85 -4.62 -4.20
N ASP A 302 19.61 -5.43 -4.94
CA ASP A 302 19.36 -6.86 -5.08
C ASP A 302 19.55 -7.61 -3.76
N ILE A 303 20.63 -7.29 -3.03
CA ILE A 303 20.91 -7.85 -1.69
C ILE A 303 19.74 -7.57 -0.73
N ILE A 304 19.28 -6.32 -0.67
CA ILE A 304 18.19 -5.92 0.23
C ILE A 304 16.86 -6.55 -0.20
N MET A 305 16.56 -6.57 -1.50
CA MET A 305 15.36 -7.17 -2.08
C MET A 305 15.26 -8.66 -1.72
N THR A 306 16.29 -9.43 -2.06
CA THR A 306 16.31 -10.87 -1.81
C THR A 306 16.26 -11.19 -0.31
N CYS A 307 16.93 -10.42 0.56
CA CYS A 307 16.86 -10.62 2.01
C CYS A 307 15.46 -10.35 2.59
N ASN A 308 14.74 -9.34 2.08
CA ASN A 308 13.36 -9.07 2.49
C ASN A 308 12.41 -10.21 2.07
N LEU A 309 12.64 -10.82 0.90
CA LEU A 309 11.84 -11.90 0.34
C LEU A 309 12.16 -13.30 0.91
N ALA A 310 13.41 -13.58 1.28
CA ALA A 310 13.91 -14.92 1.58
C ALA A 310 13.07 -15.71 2.61
N PHE A 311 12.73 -15.06 3.74
CA PHE A 311 11.87 -15.68 4.76
C PHE A 311 10.42 -15.86 4.28
N LYS A 312 9.95 -15.04 3.34
CA LYS A 312 8.57 -15.05 2.85
C LYS A 312 8.32 -16.21 1.88
N PHE A 313 9.33 -16.62 1.11
CA PHE A 313 9.31 -17.88 0.35
C PHE A 313 9.17 -19.11 1.25
N LYS A 314 9.74 -19.08 2.47
CA LYS A 314 9.59 -20.16 3.45
C LYS A 314 8.23 -20.18 4.19
N VAL A 315 7.36 -19.17 3.99
CA VAL A 315 6.16 -18.99 4.84
C VAL A 315 4.86 -18.65 4.08
N VAL A 316 4.85 -17.70 3.14
CA VAL A 316 3.59 -17.24 2.50
C VAL A 316 3.61 -17.24 0.97
N LEU A 317 4.77 -17.13 0.34
CA LEU A 317 4.89 -17.11 -1.12
C LEU A 317 4.92 -18.55 -1.67
N THR A 318 3.73 -19.16 -1.78
CA THR A 318 3.57 -20.50 -2.34
C THR A 318 3.94 -20.56 -3.82
N LYS A 319 4.25 -21.75 -4.34
CA LYS A 319 4.56 -21.94 -5.77
C LYS A 319 3.42 -21.46 -6.70
N SER A 320 2.17 -21.70 -6.30
CA SER A 320 1.00 -21.18 -7.03
C SER A 320 0.98 -19.65 -7.09
N PHE A 321 1.31 -18.97 -5.99
CA PHE A 321 1.37 -17.51 -5.94
C PHE A 321 2.53 -16.93 -6.74
N THR A 322 3.73 -17.54 -6.68
CA THR A 322 4.91 -17.06 -7.41
C THR A 322 4.85 -17.34 -8.91
N SER A 323 4.12 -18.38 -9.34
CA SER A 323 3.94 -18.69 -10.76
C SER A 323 3.21 -17.62 -11.58
N GLU A 324 2.46 -16.72 -10.92
CA GLU A 324 1.86 -15.54 -11.55
C GLU A 324 2.93 -14.51 -12.01
N PHE A 325 4.16 -14.60 -11.49
CA PHE A 325 5.24 -13.62 -11.67
C PHE A 325 6.57 -14.30 -12.08
N PRO A 326 6.68 -14.88 -13.29
CA PRO A 326 7.78 -15.75 -13.68
C PRO A 326 9.16 -15.06 -13.75
N HIS A 327 9.24 -13.79 -14.13
CA HIS A 327 10.52 -13.06 -14.18
C HIS A 327 11.02 -12.70 -12.77
N PHE A 328 10.09 -12.39 -11.86
CA PHE A 328 10.37 -12.24 -10.43
C PHE A 328 10.85 -13.56 -9.81
N GLU A 329 10.15 -14.68 -10.09
CA GLU A 329 10.53 -15.98 -9.57
C GLU A 329 11.92 -16.41 -10.06
N ARG A 330 12.19 -16.29 -11.36
CA ARG A 330 13.53 -16.46 -11.96
C ARG A 330 14.57 -15.62 -11.22
N TYR A 331 14.33 -14.32 -11.07
CA TYR A 331 15.25 -13.40 -10.39
C TYR A 331 15.54 -13.83 -8.95
N PHE A 332 14.52 -14.16 -8.15
CA PHE A 332 14.70 -14.59 -6.77
C PHE A 332 15.59 -15.83 -6.69
N TRP A 333 15.31 -16.85 -7.52
CA TRP A 333 16.13 -18.07 -7.57
C TRP A 333 17.55 -17.83 -8.11
N THR A 334 17.75 -16.92 -9.06
CA THR A 334 19.09 -16.49 -9.48
C THR A 334 19.87 -15.88 -8.32
N MET A 335 19.23 -15.07 -7.47
CA MET A 335 19.89 -14.38 -6.36
C MET A 335 20.25 -15.30 -5.19
N VAL A 336 19.32 -16.14 -4.72
CA VAL A 336 19.55 -16.97 -3.51
C VAL A 336 20.54 -18.12 -3.73
N ASN A 337 20.71 -18.54 -4.99
CA ASN A 337 21.69 -19.54 -5.40
C ASN A 337 23.08 -18.94 -5.73
N GLN A 338 23.27 -17.63 -5.61
CA GLN A 338 24.62 -17.05 -5.65
C GLN A 338 25.43 -17.55 -4.44
N PRO A 339 26.70 -17.99 -4.60
CA PRO A 339 27.47 -18.56 -3.49
C PRO A 339 27.55 -17.66 -2.24
N LYS A 340 27.64 -16.34 -2.44
CA LYS A 340 27.66 -15.34 -1.35
C LYS A 340 26.34 -15.23 -0.59
N PHE A 341 25.20 -15.51 -1.24
CA PHE A 341 23.89 -15.56 -0.60
C PHE A 341 23.69 -16.90 0.11
N SER A 342 23.96 -18.01 -0.57
CA SER A 342 23.75 -19.36 -0.01
C SER A 342 24.63 -19.61 1.22
N LYS A 343 25.83 -19.03 1.29
CA LYS A 343 26.71 -19.04 2.48
C LYS A 343 26.05 -18.45 3.73
N ILE A 344 25.19 -17.43 3.58
CA ILE A 344 24.63 -16.65 4.68
C ILE A 344 23.17 -17.04 4.98
N ILE A 345 22.34 -17.23 3.95
CA ILE A 345 20.92 -17.55 4.09
C ILE A 345 20.69 -19.07 4.24
N GLY A 346 21.64 -19.88 3.80
CA GLY A 346 21.48 -21.32 3.63
C GLY A 346 20.52 -21.67 2.48
N GLU A 347 20.12 -22.93 2.41
CA GLU A 347 19.13 -23.41 1.44
C GLU A 347 17.75 -22.79 1.69
N ILE A 348 17.04 -22.45 0.62
CA ILE A 348 15.66 -21.97 0.68
C ILE A 348 14.74 -23.00 0.01
N GLN A 349 13.98 -23.70 0.84
CA GLN A 349 12.83 -24.48 0.39
C GLN A 349 11.61 -23.56 0.38
N GLN A 350 10.94 -23.48 -0.77
CA GLN A 350 9.71 -22.71 -0.91
C GLN A 350 8.54 -23.47 -0.29
N THR A 351 7.64 -22.75 0.40
CA THR A 351 6.46 -23.38 0.99
C THR A 351 5.46 -23.84 -0.08
N GLU A 352 4.85 -25.00 0.11
CA GLU A 352 3.75 -25.48 -0.74
C GLU A 352 2.42 -24.81 -0.36
N THR A 353 2.22 -24.52 0.93
CA THR A 353 0.98 -23.97 1.49
C THR A 353 1.25 -22.77 2.39
N VAL A 354 0.26 -21.90 2.56
CA VAL A 354 0.30 -20.84 3.57
C VAL A 354 -0.11 -21.45 4.91
N PRO A 355 0.61 -21.19 6.02
CA PRO A 355 0.24 -21.70 7.35
C PRO A 355 -1.23 -21.46 7.70
N PRO A 356 -1.89 -22.42 8.38
CA PRO A 356 -3.23 -22.19 8.90
C PRO A 356 -3.22 -21.02 9.88
N ILE A 357 -4.35 -20.34 10.02
CA ILE A 357 -4.50 -19.27 11.01
C ILE A 357 -4.26 -19.90 12.39
N PRO A 358 -3.34 -19.37 13.22
CA PRO A 358 -3.09 -19.94 14.54
C PRO A 358 -4.36 -19.85 15.39
N SER A 359 -4.97 -20.99 15.70
CA SER A 359 -5.97 -21.09 16.77
C SER A 359 -5.38 -20.50 18.04
N ALA A 360 -6.16 -19.70 18.77
CA ALA A 360 -5.67 -18.92 19.91
C ALA A 360 -5.13 -19.82 21.04
N LYS A 361 -3.86 -20.20 20.95
CA LYS A 361 -3.14 -20.83 22.06
C LYS A 361 -3.08 -19.80 23.19
N LYS A 362 -3.70 -20.14 24.33
CA LYS A 362 -3.42 -19.47 25.60
C LYS A 362 -1.89 -19.39 25.76
N PRO A 363 -1.34 -18.21 26.14
CA PRO A 363 0.11 -18.08 26.30
C PRO A 363 0.60 -19.10 27.32
N GLU A 364 1.55 -19.95 26.91
CA GLU A 364 2.23 -20.88 27.82
C GLU A 364 2.92 -20.07 28.94
N ALA A 365 2.45 -20.27 30.16
CA ALA A 365 3.02 -19.62 31.32
C ALA A 365 4.44 -20.15 31.57
N LYS A 366 5.45 -19.28 31.43
CA LYS A 366 6.79 -19.59 31.95
C LYS A 366 6.70 -19.87 33.45
N PRO A 367 7.38 -20.91 33.96
CA PRO A 367 7.24 -21.31 35.36
C PRO A 367 7.74 -20.19 36.29
N LYS A 368 6.88 -19.78 37.23
CA LYS A 368 7.26 -19.01 38.41
C LYS A 368 6.88 -19.80 39.67
N SER A 369 7.79 -19.78 40.62
CA SER A 369 7.75 -20.50 41.89
C SER A 369 6.58 -20.11 42.79
N GLU A 370 5.96 -21.10 43.44
CA GLU A 370 5.09 -20.90 44.61
C GLU A 370 5.88 -20.30 45.80
N PRO A 371 5.21 -19.67 46.80
CA PRO A 371 4.61 -20.48 47.87
C PRO A 371 3.24 -20.03 48.42
N LYS A 372 2.42 -21.05 48.72
CA LYS A 372 1.40 -21.17 49.78
C LYS A 372 0.04 -20.45 49.70
N LYS A 373 -0.99 -21.32 49.66
CA LYS A 373 -2.43 -21.17 49.87
C LYS A 373 -2.86 -20.36 51.10
N GLU A 374 -4.05 -19.76 50.98
CA GLU A 374 -5.18 -20.05 51.88
C GLU A 374 -6.50 -20.16 51.07
N GLU A 375 -7.34 -21.13 51.40
CA GLU A 375 -8.65 -21.49 50.77
C GLU A 375 -9.80 -20.98 51.68
N ALA A 376 -11.07 -20.76 51.30
CA ALA A 376 -11.92 -20.74 50.08
C ALA A 376 -13.29 -20.14 50.56
N PRO A 377 -14.51 -20.32 49.94
CA PRO A 377 -14.89 -20.81 48.61
C PRO A 377 -15.93 -19.94 47.85
N LYS A 378 -16.16 -20.26 46.56
CA LYS A 378 -17.36 -19.92 45.77
C LYS A 378 -18.01 -21.21 45.23
N PRO A 379 -19.35 -21.33 45.13
CA PRO A 379 -20.01 -22.49 44.53
C PRO A 379 -20.10 -22.46 42.98
N LYS A 380 -20.04 -23.66 42.42
CA LYS A 380 -20.13 -24.14 41.01
C LYS A 380 -21.19 -23.52 40.08
N PRO A 381 -20.95 -23.63 38.77
CA PRO A 381 -21.93 -24.10 37.78
C PRO A 381 -21.43 -25.30 36.94
N GLU A 382 -22.35 -26.19 36.53
CA GLU A 382 -22.22 -27.29 35.53
C GLU A 382 -23.64 -27.92 35.36
N PRO A 383 -23.96 -28.74 34.31
CA PRO A 383 -23.06 -29.38 33.34
C PRO A 383 -23.43 -29.24 31.83
N GLU A 384 -22.54 -29.74 30.98
CA GLU A 384 -22.63 -29.88 29.51
C GLU A 384 -23.32 -31.18 29.03
N ALA A 385 -23.69 -31.23 27.74
CA ALA A 385 -23.72 -32.39 26.81
C ALA A 385 -24.24 -31.93 25.43
N ALA A 386 -23.93 -32.48 24.24
CA ALA A 386 -22.89 -33.37 23.70
C ALA A 386 -22.96 -33.30 22.12
N PRO A 387 -22.03 -33.87 21.32
CA PRO A 387 -21.75 -33.42 19.92
C PRO A 387 -22.13 -34.37 18.75
N GLU A 388 -21.65 -34.00 17.53
CA GLU A 388 -21.58 -34.73 16.22
C GLU A 388 -22.84 -34.67 15.31
N GLU A 389 -22.79 -34.45 13.98
CA GLU A 389 -22.01 -35.10 12.90
C GLU A 389 -21.56 -34.15 11.74
N GLU A 390 -20.84 -34.71 10.75
CA GLU A 390 -20.14 -34.02 9.65
C GLU A 390 -20.72 -34.40 8.26
N GLU A 391 -21.06 -33.42 7.38
CA GLU A 391 -21.31 -33.70 5.95
C GLU A 391 -21.02 -32.50 5.00
N ALA A 392 -20.93 -32.78 3.70
CA ALA A 392 -20.17 -32.02 2.69
C ALA A 392 -20.88 -30.75 2.08
N PRO A 393 -20.17 -29.88 1.30
CA PRO A 393 -20.46 -28.45 1.25
C PRO A 393 -21.51 -28.00 0.22
N LYS A 394 -22.28 -26.94 0.57
CA LYS A 394 -23.15 -26.17 -0.33
C LYS A 394 -23.28 -24.68 0.12
N PRO A 395 -23.91 -23.77 -0.66
CA PRO A 395 -23.31 -22.48 -1.03
C PRO A 395 -23.44 -21.36 0.02
N LYS A 396 -22.58 -20.33 -0.14
CA LYS A 396 -22.45 -19.10 0.67
C LYS A 396 -23.72 -18.73 1.46
N ALA A 397 -23.64 -18.84 2.78
CA ALA A 397 -24.68 -18.39 3.70
C ALA A 397 -24.98 -16.89 3.51
N LYS A 398 -26.27 -16.54 3.43
CA LYS A 398 -26.74 -15.16 3.53
C LYS A 398 -26.60 -14.68 4.98
N ASN A 399 -26.43 -13.38 5.18
CA ASN A 399 -26.30 -12.80 6.51
C ASN A 399 -27.59 -13.07 7.34
N PRO A 400 -27.51 -13.44 8.63
CA PRO A 400 -28.70 -13.69 9.46
C PRO A 400 -29.73 -12.56 9.50
N LEU A 401 -29.34 -11.30 9.27
CA LEU A 401 -30.28 -10.17 9.17
C LEU A 401 -31.09 -10.13 7.87
N ASP A 402 -30.64 -10.78 6.80
CA ASP A 402 -31.41 -10.94 5.55
C ASP A 402 -32.57 -11.96 5.71
N LEU A 403 -32.69 -12.62 6.88
CA LEU A 403 -33.75 -13.58 7.22
C LEU A 403 -34.84 -13.00 8.14
N LEU A 404 -34.69 -11.75 8.59
CA LEU A 404 -35.71 -11.07 9.39
C LEU A 404 -36.95 -10.73 8.54
N PRO A 405 -38.17 -10.70 9.13
CA PRO A 405 -39.39 -10.36 8.39
C PRO A 405 -39.24 -9.00 7.69
N PRO A 406 -39.69 -8.87 6.42
CA PRO A 406 -39.49 -7.66 5.64
C PRO A 406 -40.16 -6.47 6.31
N SER A 407 -39.35 -5.46 6.65
CA SER A 407 -39.84 -4.19 7.20
C SER A 407 -40.36 -3.30 6.06
N PRO A 408 -41.41 -2.49 6.29
CA PRO A 408 -41.80 -1.41 5.38
C PRO A 408 -40.69 -0.36 5.17
N MET A 409 -39.76 -0.23 6.12
CA MET A 409 -38.66 0.75 6.06
C MET A 409 -37.49 0.21 5.22
N VAL A 410 -37.31 0.78 4.02
CA VAL A 410 -36.13 0.55 3.18
C VAL A 410 -35.02 1.52 3.57
N LEU A 411 -33.96 1.00 4.21
CA LEU A 411 -32.86 1.82 4.73
C LEU A 411 -32.13 2.63 3.65
N ASP A 412 -32.02 2.10 2.43
CA ASP A 412 -31.39 2.81 1.31
C ASP A 412 -32.23 4.00 0.83
N ASP A 413 -33.56 3.92 0.92
CA ASP A 413 -34.45 5.05 0.62
C ASP A 413 -34.35 6.14 1.68
N TRP A 414 -34.25 5.77 2.96
CA TRP A 414 -33.92 6.70 4.02
C TRP A 414 -32.58 7.41 3.77
N LYS A 415 -31.51 6.65 3.51
CA LYS A 415 -30.17 7.20 3.24
C LYS A 415 -30.15 8.10 2.00
N ARG A 416 -30.94 7.78 0.97
CA ARG A 416 -31.13 8.59 -0.23
C ARG A 416 -31.88 9.89 0.08
N LEU A 417 -32.97 9.84 0.85
CA LEU A 417 -33.73 11.02 1.27
C LEU A 417 -32.86 11.97 2.12
N TYR A 418 -32.18 11.42 3.14
CA TYR A 418 -31.25 12.17 4.00
C TYR A 418 -30.13 12.83 3.17
N SER A 419 -29.53 12.11 2.22
CA SER A 419 -28.43 12.64 1.39
C SER A 419 -28.86 13.69 0.36
N ASN A 420 -30.12 13.65 -0.08
CA ASN A 420 -30.66 14.59 -1.08
C ASN A 420 -31.26 15.85 -0.43
N THR A 421 -31.60 15.81 0.86
CA THR A 421 -32.15 16.97 1.58
C THR A 421 -31.02 17.92 1.95
N LYS A 422 -31.00 19.11 1.34
CA LYS A 422 -30.00 20.18 1.60
C LYS A 422 -30.57 21.40 2.33
N THR A 423 -31.89 21.56 2.31
CA THR A 423 -32.64 22.67 2.91
C THR A 423 -33.94 22.10 3.50
N ASN A 424 -34.53 22.79 4.48
CA ASN A 424 -35.77 22.39 5.17
C ASN A 424 -35.68 20.97 5.78
N PHE A 425 -34.61 20.71 6.53
CA PHE A 425 -34.30 19.39 7.07
C PHE A 425 -35.42 18.80 7.94
N ARG A 426 -36.12 19.63 8.74
CA ARG A 426 -37.29 19.21 9.52
C ARG A 426 -38.46 18.73 8.65
N GLU A 427 -38.82 19.53 7.65
CA GLU A 427 -40.04 19.31 6.84
C GLU A 427 -39.89 18.13 5.87
N VAL A 428 -38.66 17.81 5.46
CA VAL A 428 -38.36 16.79 4.44
C VAL A 428 -37.68 15.57 5.04
N ALA A 429 -36.52 15.72 5.69
CA ALA A 429 -35.74 14.59 6.19
C ALA A 429 -36.32 14.04 7.51
N ILE A 430 -36.58 14.87 8.52
CA ILE A 430 -37.15 14.38 9.80
C ILE A 430 -38.58 13.88 9.60
N LYS A 431 -39.42 14.62 8.87
CA LYS A 431 -40.77 14.12 8.56
C LYS A 431 -40.71 12.79 7.80
N GLY A 432 -39.93 12.71 6.72
CA GLY A 432 -39.78 11.49 5.95
C GLY A 432 -39.15 10.34 6.74
N PHE A 433 -38.26 10.63 7.70
CA PHE A 433 -37.75 9.64 8.64
C PHE A 433 -38.89 9.00 9.42
N TRP A 434 -39.72 9.80 10.10
CA TRP A 434 -40.83 9.29 10.90
C TRP A 434 -41.96 8.68 10.07
N ASP A 435 -42.24 9.19 8.86
CA ASP A 435 -43.19 8.61 7.91
C ASP A 435 -42.73 7.21 7.41
N MET A 436 -41.42 6.95 7.37
CA MET A 436 -40.83 5.66 6.98
C MET A 436 -40.46 4.75 8.17
N TYR A 437 -40.36 5.27 9.39
CA TYR A 437 -39.74 4.56 10.50
C TYR A 437 -40.63 3.43 11.04
N ASP A 438 -40.09 2.21 11.01
CA ASP A 438 -40.74 1.00 11.51
C ASP A 438 -40.10 0.54 12.84
N PRO A 439 -40.81 0.64 13.99
CA PRO A 439 -40.29 0.25 15.29
C PRO A 439 -40.22 -1.27 15.52
N GLU A 440 -40.92 -2.08 14.72
CA GLU A 440 -40.80 -3.55 14.76
C GLU A 440 -39.56 -4.00 13.96
N GLY A 441 -39.27 -3.29 12.87
CA GLY A 441 -38.17 -3.58 11.97
C GLY A 441 -36.81 -2.97 12.34
N TYR A 442 -36.79 -1.83 13.05
CA TYR A 442 -35.55 -1.10 13.36
C TYR A 442 -35.55 -0.51 14.77
N SER A 443 -34.41 -0.63 15.45
CA SER A 443 -34.20 -0.04 16.78
C SER A 443 -33.30 1.18 16.71
N LEU A 444 -33.70 2.23 17.43
CA LEU A 444 -32.92 3.44 17.64
C LEU A 444 -32.16 3.36 18.98
N TRP A 445 -30.91 3.80 18.97
CA TRP A 445 -30.02 3.79 20.12
C TRP A 445 -29.22 5.10 20.20
N PHE A 446 -29.21 5.72 21.39
CA PHE A 446 -28.19 6.70 21.74
C PHE A 446 -26.90 5.98 22.12
N CYS A 447 -25.75 6.53 21.72
CA CYS A 447 -24.44 6.13 22.25
C CYS A 447 -23.72 7.34 22.86
N ASN A 448 -23.26 7.21 24.10
CA ASN A 448 -22.45 8.23 24.78
C ASN A 448 -21.05 7.67 25.03
N TYR A 449 -19.99 8.39 24.68
CA TYR A 449 -18.63 7.90 24.95
C TYR A 449 -18.32 7.96 26.45
N LYS A 450 -17.77 6.88 27.01
CA LYS A 450 -17.56 6.75 28.47
C LYS A 450 -16.40 7.59 29.01
N TYR A 451 -15.41 7.90 28.18
CA TYR A 451 -14.14 8.51 28.60
C TYR A 451 -13.96 9.92 28.04
N ASN A 452 -14.98 10.77 28.12
CA ASN A 452 -14.93 12.13 27.55
C ASN A 452 -13.77 12.97 28.10
N ASP A 453 -13.40 12.79 29.37
CA ASP A 453 -12.30 13.52 30.02
C ASP A 453 -10.94 13.35 29.33
N GLU A 454 -10.73 12.25 28.59
CA GLU A 454 -9.51 12.02 27.80
C GLU A 454 -9.46 12.80 26.47
N ASN A 455 -10.59 13.38 26.04
CA ASN A 455 -10.70 14.05 24.75
C ASN A 455 -10.26 15.51 24.85
N THR A 456 -8.97 15.73 25.11
CA THR A 456 -8.40 17.07 25.32
C THR A 456 -8.01 17.82 24.03
N VAL A 457 -8.00 17.14 22.88
CA VAL A 457 -7.51 17.69 21.61
C VAL A 457 -8.50 17.40 20.48
N SER A 458 -9.08 18.46 19.90
CA SER A 458 -10.17 18.39 18.91
C SER A 458 -9.87 17.49 17.72
N PHE A 459 -8.70 17.63 17.08
CA PHE A 459 -8.32 16.81 15.92
C PHE A 459 -8.14 15.32 16.28
N VAL A 460 -7.68 15.01 17.51
CA VAL A 460 -7.55 13.64 17.98
C VAL A 460 -8.93 13.04 18.20
N THR A 461 -9.86 13.78 18.82
CA THR A 461 -11.26 13.37 18.99
C THR A 461 -11.94 13.12 17.64
N MET A 462 -11.78 14.02 16.67
CA MET A 462 -12.29 13.84 15.30
C MET A 462 -11.74 12.57 14.63
N ASN A 463 -10.46 12.25 14.84
CA ASN A 463 -9.83 11.03 14.31
C ASN A 463 -10.29 9.76 15.06
N LYS A 464 -10.48 9.81 16.39
CA LYS A 464 -11.07 8.70 17.18
C LYS A 464 -12.45 8.33 16.62
N VAL A 465 -13.33 9.31 16.44
CA VAL A 465 -14.69 9.10 15.88
C VAL A 465 -14.62 8.59 14.44
N GLY A 466 -13.72 9.12 13.60
CA GLY A 466 -13.51 8.64 12.24
C GLY A 466 -13.09 7.15 12.19
N GLY A 467 -12.18 6.73 13.08
CA GLY A 467 -11.75 5.34 13.20
C GLY A 467 -12.87 4.41 13.68
N PHE A 468 -13.72 4.87 14.61
CA PHE A 468 -14.91 4.12 15.04
C PHE A 468 -15.88 3.89 13.86
N LEU A 469 -16.20 4.94 13.10
CA LEU A 469 -17.06 4.81 11.92
C LEU A 469 -16.47 3.87 10.85
N GLN A 470 -15.14 3.83 10.69
CA GLN A 470 -14.47 2.89 9.78
C GLN A 470 -14.56 1.44 10.27
N ARG A 471 -14.56 1.19 11.59
CA ARG A 471 -14.77 -0.17 12.14
C ARG A 471 -16.22 -0.64 12.01
N MET A 472 -17.18 0.30 12.04
CA MET A 472 -18.61 0.02 11.85
C MET A 472 -18.98 -0.32 10.39
N ASP A 473 -18.05 -0.27 9.42
CA ASP A 473 -18.32 -0.45 7.98
C ASP A 473 -18.99 -1.79 7.63
N LEU A 474 -18.72 -2.84 8.42
CA LEU A 474 -19.36 -4.16 8.32
C LEU A 474 -20.90 -4.08 8.54
N ALA A 475 -21.35 -3.10 9.32
CA ALA A 475 -22.77 -2.81 9.55
C ALA A 475 -23.38 -1.88 8.50
N ARG A 476 -22.62 -1.35 7.52
CA ARG A 476 -23.10 -0.29 6.61
C ARG A 476 -24.41 -0.65 5.89
N LYS A 477 -24.58 -1.90 5.43
CA LYS A 477 -25.81 -2.36 4.78
C LYS A 477 -27.05 -2.35 5.71
N TYR A 478 -26.85 -2.46 7.03
CA TYR A 478 -27.90 -2.72 8.02
C TYR A 478 -28.06 -1.61 9.06
N ALA A 479 -27.25 -0.55 8.99
CA ALA A 479 -27.24 0.55 9.94
C ALA A 479 -27.15 1.92 9.27
N PHE A 480 -27.67 2.91 9.96
CA PHE A 480 -27.42 4.33 9.74
C PHE A 480 -26.97 4.93 11.08
N GLY A 481 -25.95 5.78 11.07
CA GLY A 481 -25.36 6.33 12.28
C GLY A 481 -25.02 7.80 12.14
N LYS A 482 -24.99 8.50 13.27
CA LYS A 482 -24.65 9.91 13.37
C LYS A 482 -23.87 10.14 14.65
N MET A 483 -22.69 10.74 14.55
CA MET A 483 -21.81 11.03 15.68
C MET A 483 -21.59 12.54 15.75
N LEU A 484 -21.89 13.15 16.88
CA LEU A 484 -21.66 14.56 17.18
C LEU A 484 -20.46 14.69 18.13
N ILE A 485 -19.62 15.68 17.87
CA ILE A 485 -18.54 16.11 18.75
C ILE A 485 -18.93 17.49 19.27
N ILE A 486 -19.07 17.60 20.59
CA ILE A 486 -19.73 18.71 21.26
C ILE A 486 -18.74 19.36 22.24
N GLY A 487 -18.77 20.70 22.29
CA GLY A 487 -17.94 21.53 23.16
C GLY A 487 -16.96 22.43 22.40
N ASN A 488 -16.84 23.69 22.83
CA ASN A 488 -15.87 24.65 22.31
C ASN A 488 -14.48 24.51 22.96
N GLU A 489 -14.43 23.97 24.18
CA GLU A 489 -13.20 23.80 24.97
C GLU A 489 -13.07 22.35 25.46
N PRO A 490 -11.85 21.87 25.72
CA PRO A 490 -11.61 20.58 26.36
C PRO A 490 -12.31 20.42 27.72
N PRO A 491 -12.84 19.24 28.08
CA PRO A 491 -12.88 18.00 27.29
C PRO A 491 -14.05 17.93 26.28
N PHE A 492 -13.77 17.46 25.06
CA PHE A 492 -14.77 17.33 24.00
C PHE A 492 -15.65 16.08 24.21
N LYS A 493 -16.97 16.29 24.26
CA LYS A 493 -17.96 15.22 24.46
C LYS A 493 -18.31 14.56 23.14
N VAL A 494 -18.33 13.23 23.11
CA VAL A 494 -18.76 12.46 21.93
C VAL A 494 -20.09 11.78 22.22
N LYS A 495 -21.11 12.12 21.42
CA LYS A 495 -22.46 11.53 21.47
C LYS A 495 -22.84 11.02 20.10
N GLY A 496 -23.73 10.05 20.02
CA GLY A 496 -24.19 9.53 18.75
C GLY A 496 -25.59 8.93 18.80
N LEU A 497 -26.15 8.76 17.61
CA LEU A 497 -27.45 8.18 17.33
C LEU A 497 -27.26 7.10 16.28
N TRP A 498 -27.77 5.90 16.55
CA TRP A 498 -27.67 4.75 15.65
C TRP A 498 -29.03 4.12 15.44
N LEU A 499 -29.34 3.86 14.17
CA LEU A 499 -30.46 3.08 13.70
C LEU A 499 -29.91 1.73 13.23
N PHE A 500 -30.32 0.64 13.87
CA PHE A 500 -29.96 -0.73 13.48
C PHE A 500 -31.19 -1.51 12.99
N ARG A 501 -30.98 -2.36 11.98
CA ARG A 501 -31.98 -3.35 11.56
C ARG A 501 -32.16 -4.42 12.64
N GLY A 502 -33.40 -4.58 13.11
CA GLY A 502 -33.77 -5.48 14.21
C GLY A 502 -34.05 -4.74 15.52
N THR A 503 -34.59 -5.47 16.50
CA THR A 503 -35.04 -4.94 17.80
C THR A 503 -33.90 -4.68 18.80
N GLU A 504 -32.73 -5.24 18.54
CA GLU A 504 -31.49 -5.17 19.34
C GLU A 504 -30.31 -4.73 18.46
N ILE A 505 -29.22 -4.30 19.09
CA ILE A 505 -27.94 -4.08 18.39
C ILE A 505 -27.47 -5.43 17.81
N PRO A 506 -27.16 -5.55 16.50
CA PRO A 506 -26.84 -6.83 15.90
C PRO A 506 -25.58 -7.46 16.52
N LYS A 507 -25.65 -8.74 16.89
CA LYS A 507 -24.57 -9.44 17.62
C LYS A 507 -23.21 -9.35 16.93
N PHE A 508 -23.16 -9.51 15.61
CA PHE A 508 -21.91 -9.36 14.85
C PHE A 508 -21.24 -7.98 15.03
N VAL A 509 -22.02 -6.91 15.25
CA VAL A 509 -21.47 -5.57 15.53
C VAL A 509 -20.83 -5.54 16.91
N MET A 510 -21.43 -6.20 17.91
CA MET A 510 -20.86 -6.32 19.26
C MET A 510 -19.62 -7.23 19.28
N ASP A 511 -19.65 -8.32 18.50
CA ASP A 511 -18.56 -9.32 18.44
C ASP A 511 -17.34 -8.82 17.64
N GLU A 512 -17.55 -8.05 16.55
CA GLU A 512 -16.47 -7.59 15.66
C GLU A 512 -15.96 -6.17 16.00
N CYS A 513 -16.77 -5.32 16.63
CA CYS A 513 -16.40 -3.95 16.98
C CYS A 513 -16.18 -3.78 18.49
N TYR A 514 -14.96 -4.07 18.95
CA TYR A 514 -14.56 -3.92 20.36
C TYR A 514 -14.77 -2.50 20.94
N ASP A 515 -14.82 -1.48 20.08
CA ASP A 515 -15.14 -0.10 20.50
C ASP A 515 -16.56 0.03 21.08
N MET A 516 -17.49 -0.89 20.78
CA MET A 516 -18.86 -0.83 21.28
C MET A 516 -18.90 -0.79 22.81
N GLU A 517 -17.94 -1.42 23.49
CA GLU A 517 -17.78 -1.37 24.96
C GLU A 517 -17.33 -0.01 25.50
N LEU A 518 -16.68 0.83 24.68
CA LEU A 518 -16.23 2.18 25.04
C LEU A 518 -17.36 3.21 25.04
N TYR A 519 -18.52 2.86 24.48
CA TYR A 519 -19.73 3.66 24.51
C TYR A 519 -20.76 3.03 25.46
N GLU A 520 -21.56 3.88 26.08
CA GLU A 520 -22.79 3.50 26.77
C GLU A 520 -23.94 3.58 25.77
N TRP A 521 -24.65 2.47 25.59
CA TRP A 521 -25.75 2.34 24.63
C TRP A 521 -27.09 2.36 25.36
N THR A 522 -27.95 3.30 24.99
CA THR A 522 -29.31 3.43 25.56
C THR A 522 -30.32 3.35 24.43
N LYS A 523 -31.26 2.40 24.50
CA LYS A 523 -32.34 2.31 23.52
C LYS A 523 -33.23 3.54 23.63
N VAL A 524 -33.57 4.16 22.51
CA VAL A 524 -34.43 5.35 22.48
C VAL A 524 -35.86 4.93 22.86
N ASP A 525 -36.43 5.63 23.85
CA ASP A 525 -37.86 5.50 24.15
C ASP A 525 -38.68 6.39 23.21
N LEU A 526 -39.51 5.76 22.39
CA LEU A 526 -40.39 6.42 21.42
C LEU A 526 -41.67 6.98 22.06
N SER A 527 -41.96 6.64 23.31
CA SER A 527 -43.05 7.24 24.08
C SER A 527 -42.66 8.58 24.73
N ASP A 528 -41.36 8.85 24.83
CA ASP A 528 -40.81 10.10 25.35
C ASP A 528 -40.58 11.13 24.22
N GLU A 529 -41.42 12.16 24.19
CA GLU A 529 -41.31 13.26 23.22
C GLU A 529 -39.99 14.05 23.35
N ALA A 530 -39.36 14.08 24.53
CA ALA A 530 -38.05 14.71 24.68
C ALA A 530 -36.93 13.90 24.01
N GLN A 531 -37.02 12.57 24.04
CA GLN A 531 -36.07 11.69 23.34
C GLN A 531 -36.29 11.71 21.82
N LYS A 532 -37.54 11.75 21.35
CA LYS A 532 -37.86 12.00 19.93
C LYS A 532 -37.28 13.32 19.43
N GLU A 533 -37.45 14.40 20.19
CA GLU A 533 -36.91 15.70 19.79
C GLU A 533 -35.37 15.73 19.82
N ARG A 534 -34.75 15.01 20.75
CA ARG A 534 -33.30 14.77 20.74
C ARG A 534 -32.84 14.00 19.51
N VAL A 535 -33.59 12.98 19.07
CA VAL A 535 -33.34 12.27 17.80
C VAL A 535 -33.41 13.22 16.61
N ASN A 536 -34.43 14.09 16.54
CA ASN A 536 -34.56 15.11 15.50
C ASN A 536 -33.33 16.03 15.45
N GLN A 537 -32.94 16.58 16.61
CA GLN A 537 -31.79 17.49 16.74
C GLN A 537 -30.47 16.85 16.30
N MET A 538 -30.27 15.55 16.59
CA MET A 538 -29.07 14.84 16.13
C MET A 538 -29.09 14.55 14.63
N ILE A 539 -30.26 14.30 14.04
CA ILE A 539 -30.42 14.06 12.60
C ILE A 539 -30.17 15.35 11.79
N GLU A 540 -30.60 16.51 12.28
CA GLU A 540 -30.50 17.80 11.58
C GLU A 540 -29.22 18.62 11.84
N ASP A 541 -28.28 18.11 12.64
CA ASP A 541 -27.09 18.87 13.09
C ASP A 541 -27.44 20.16 13.84
N PHE A 542 -28.44 20.09 14.73
CA PHE A 542 -28.93 21.27 15.45
C PHE A 542 -27.84 21.88 16.34
N GLU A 543 -27.60 23.19 16.19
CA GLU A 543 -26.66 23.95 17.01
C GLU A 543 -27.38 25.10 17.73
N PRO A 544 -27.17 25.31 19.05
CA PRO A 544 -26.38 24.48 19.97
C PRO A 544 -27.11 23.19 20.40
N PHE A 545 -26.39 22.07 20.43
CA PHE A 545 -26.93 20.78 20.85
C PHE A 545 -26.85 20.63 22.37
N GLU A 546 -27.99 20.40 23.04
CA GLU A 546 -28.10 20.34 24.52
C GLU A 546 -27.51 21.56 25.26
N GLY A 547 -27.46 22.74 24.59
CA GLY A 547 -26.89 23.97 25.15
C GLY A 547 -25.37 24.11 25.00
N GLU A 548 -24.70 23.15 24.35
CA GLU A 548 -23.28 23.21 24.01
C GLU A 548 -23.08 23.36 22.50
N ALA A 549 -21.97 24.00 22.09
CA ALA A 549 -21.66 24.22 20.68
C ALA A 549 -21.29 22.92 19.95
N LEU A 550 -21.64 22.83 18.67
CA LEU A 550 -21.40 21.65 17.84
C LEU A 550 -20.07 21.83 17.07
N LEU A 551 -19.05 21.05 17.42
CA LEU A 551 -17.72 21.19 16.83
C LEU A 551 -17.58 20.47 15.48
N ASP A 552 -18.15 19.26 15.37
CA ASP A 552 -18.15 18.44 14.16
C ASP A 552 -19.26 17.39 14.22
N ALA A 553 -19.78 16.98 13.06
CA ALA A 553 -20.86 16.03 12.93
C ALA A 553 -20.63 15.02 11.78
N LYS A 554 -20.39 13.76 12.14
CA LYS A 554 -20.05 12.69 11.18
C LYS A 554 -21.23 11.75 10.95
N CYS A 555 -21.60 11.58 9.69
CA CYS A 555 -22.65 10.65 9.26
C CYS A 555 -22.06 9.32 8.79
N PHE A 556 -22.68 8.22 9.21
CA PHE A 556 -22.43 6.86 8.77
C PHE A 556 -23.62 6.35 7.95
N LYS A 557 -23.38 6.02 6.68
CA LYS A 557 -24.40 5.60 5.71
C LYS A 557 -23.82 4.68 4.64
#